data_AF-A0A3E2C8D6-F1
#
_entry.id   AF-A0A3E2C8D6-F1
#
_cell.length_a   1.000
_cell.length_b   1.000
_cell.length_c   1.000
_cell.angle_alpha   90.00
_cell.angle_beta   90.00
_cell.angle_gamma   90.00
#
_symmetry.space_group_name_H-M   'P 1'
#
loop_
_entity.id
_entity.type
_entity.pdbx_description
1 polymer ?
#
loop_
_entity_poly.entity_id
_entity_poly.type
_entity_poly.pdbx_seq_one_letter_code
_entity_poly.pdbx_strand_id
1 'polypeptide(L)'
;LDFYPHDELEKLIERSSVLLGVHLVDQAAKELAIRSRGTPRIANRLLRRVRDWAVVHNLKDVNRESVIEALSLYQIDTQGLDRLDIAVLKAIVNQFNGGPVGLNNLAAMVGEEAETVETVCEPYLVREGFLIRTPKGRVATEKAWQHLGLKAPDNVR
;
A
#
# COMPACT_ATOMS: atom_id res chain seq x y z
N LEU A 1 2.60 15.54 -5.71
CA LEU A 1 2.30 14.95 -4.39
C LEU A 1 3.65 14.68 -3.75
N ASP A 2 4.01 15.51 -2.77
CA ASP A 2 5.25 15.31 -2.02
C ASP A 2 5.02 14.22 -0.98
N PHE A 3 5.91 13.24 -0.98
CA PHE A 3 5.82 12.10 -0.10
C PHE A 3 6.81 12.26 1.05
N TYR A 4 6.32 12.00 2.26
CA TYR A 4 7.11 12.06 3.47
C TYR A 4 8.02 10.82 3.60
N PRO A 5 9.25 10.99 4.10
CA PRO A 5 10.09 9.87 4.47
C PRO A 5 9.52 9.14 5.70
N HIS A 6 9.89 7.87 5.86
CA HIS A 6 9.28 7.01 6.90
C HIS A 6 9.56 7.50 8.32
N ASP A 7 10.73 8.09 8.58
CA ASP A 7 11.11 8.63 9.89
C ASP A 7 10.29 9.86 10.29
N GLU A 8 9.92 10.71 9.33
CA GLU A 8 8.99 11.82 9.57
C GLU A 8 7.58 11.31 9.84
N LEU A 9 7.13 10.29 9.11
CA LEU A 9 5.84 9.66 9.33
C LEU A 9 5.76 8.94 10.68
N GLU A 10 6.84 8.29 11.11
CA GLU A 10 6.94 7.63 12.41
C GLU A 10 6.70 8.64 13.53
N LYS A 11 7.44 9.77 13.54
CA LYS A 11 7.23 10.88 14.49
C LYS A 11 5.83 11.47 14.44
N LEU A 12 5.20 11.49 13.25
CA LEU A 12 3.82 11.93 13.11
C LEU A 12 2.85 10.93 13.75
N ILE A 13 3.04 9.64 13.49
CA ILE A 13 2.21 8.55 14.03
C ILE A 13 2.29 8.50 15.55
N GLU A 14 3.49 8.63 16.14
CA GLU A 14 3.70 8.68 17.59
C GLU A 14 2.91 9.83 18.24
N ARG A 15 2.97 11.04 17.65
CA ARG A 15 2.19 12.19 18.14
C ARG A 15 0.69 11.93 18.03
N SER A 16 0.25 11.39 16.90
CA SER A 16 -1.16 11.06 16.69
C SER A 16 -1.65 9.95 17.61
N SER A 17 -0.80 9.00 18.01
CA SER A 17 -1.20 7.88 18.87
C SER A 17 -1.56 8.37 20.26
N VAL A 18 -0.80 9.34 20.80
CA VAL A 18 -1.10 10.01 22.07
C VAL A 18 -2.48 10.66 22.04
N LEU A 19 -2.78 11.42 20.96
CA LEU A 19 -4.08 12.08 20.81
C LEU A 19 -5.25 11.09 20.68
N LEU A 20 -4.99 9.89 20.16
CA LEU A 20 -5.99 8.83 19.98
C LEU A 20 -6.05 7.85 21.16
N GLY A 21 -5.22 8.04 22.19
CA GLY A 21 -5.16 7.17 23.36
C GLY A 21 -4.60 5.77 23.07
N VAL A 22 -3.69 5.65 22.11
CA VAL A 22 -3.05 4.37 21.74
C VAL A 22 -1.59 4.39 22.17
N HIS A 23 -1.20 3.41 22.98
CA HIS A 23 0.18 3.21 23.37
C HIS A 23 0.89 2.30 22.36
N LEU A 24 1.83 2.88 21.60
CA LEU A 24 2.62 2.17 20.60
C LEU A 24 3.97 1.78 21.20
N VAL A 25 4.39 0.52 21.01
CA VAL A 25 5.67 -0.02 21.49
C VAL A 25 6.38 -0.81 20.39
N ASP A 26 7.63 -1.22 20.63
CA ASP A 26 8.38 -2.20 19.82
C ASP A 26 8.25 -2.00 18.29
N GLN A 27 8.56 -0.80 17.80
CA GLN A 27 8.55 -0.42 16.38
C GLN A 27 7.16 -0.36 15.72
N ALA A 28 6.05 -0.37 16.47
CA ALA A 28 4.71 -0.27 15.89
C ALA A 28 4.52 0.99 15.02
N ALA A 29 5.04 2.14 15.46
CA ALA A 29 4.97 3.39 14.70
C ALA A 29 5.73 3.30 13.36
N LYS A 30 6.92 2.70 13.37
CA LYS A 30 7.71 2.41 12.16
C LYS A 30 6.96 1.50 11.19
N GLU A 31 6.35 0.43 11.71
CA GLU A 31 5.61 -0.55 10.92
C GLU A 31 4.38 0.08 10.22
N LEU A 32 3.71 1.01 10.90
CA LEU A 32 2.67 1.86 10.33
C LEU A 32 3.24 2.82 9.28
N ALA A 33 4.37 3.49 9.57
CA ALA A 33 5.01 4.45 8.67
C ALA A 33 5.43 3.83 7.33
N ILE A 34 5.97 2.61 7.35
CA ILE A 34 6.34 1.85 6.15
C ILE A 34 5.13 1.64 5.24
N ARG A 35 3.97 1.29 5.81
CA ARG A 35 2.73 1.02 5.06
C ARG A 35 1.91 2.27 4.71
N SER A 36 2.37 3.44 5.11
CA SER A 36 1.62 4.70 4.97
C SER A 36 1.80 5.38 3.62
N ARG A 37 2.54 4.78 2.69
CA ARG A 37 2.76 5.29 1.33
C ARG A 37 3.25 6.74 1.29
N GLY A 38 4.15 7.10 2.20
CA GLY A 38 4.66 8.48 2.30
C GLY A 38 3.59 9.55 2.59
N THR A 39 2.38 9.18 3.04
CA THR A 39 1.23 10.09 3.10
C THR A 39 0.69 10.21 4.54
N PRO A 40 0.76 11.39 5.18
CA PRO A 40 0.26 11.61 6.55
C PRO A 40 -1.22 11.24 6.74
N ARG A 41 -2.06 11.48 5.72
CA ARG A 41 -3.47 11.10 5.72
C ARG A 41 -3.66 9.58 5.80
N ILE A 42 -2.84 8.81 5.08
CA ILE A 42 -2.88 7.35 5.11
C ILE A 42 -2.37 6.87 6.47
N ALA A 43 -1.24 7.41 6.96
CA ALA A 43 -0.71 7.08 8.28
C ALA A 43 -1.75 7.19 9.40
N ASN A 44 -2.44 8.33 9.49
CA ASN A 44 -3.49 8.53 10.47
C ASN A 44 -4.70 7.59 10.27
N ARG A 45 -5.04 7.25 9.02
CA ARG A 45 -6.10 6.27 8.72
C ARG A 45 -5.71 4.88 9.22
N LEU A 46 -4.48 4.45 8.99
CA LEU A 46 -3.98 3.16 9.45
C LEU A 46 -3.91 3.09 10.98
N LEU A 47 -3.42 4.14 11.62
CA LEU A 47 -3.37 4.21 13.08
C LEU A 47 -4.77 4.08 13.71
N ARG A 48 -5.80 4.72 13.16
CA ARG A 48 -7.19 4.56 13.65
C ARG A 48 -7.69 3.13 13.49
N ARG A 49 -7.37 2.47 12.37
CA ARG A 49 -7.72 1.06 12.14
C ARG A 49 -7.05 0.13 13.16
N VAL A 50 -5.76 0.35 13.40
CA VAL A 50 -5.01 -0.42 14.41
C VAL A 50 -5.54 -0.16 15.81
N ARG A 51 -5.91 1.08 16.15
CA ARG A 51 -6.60 1.41 17.40
C ARG A 51 -7.88 0.60 17.54
N ASP A 52 -8.78 0.69 16.56
CA ASP A 52 -10.09 0.06 16.63
C ASP A 52 -9.95 -1.45 16.81
N TRP A 53 -8.97 -2.06 16.12
CA TRP A 53 -8.58 -3.45 16.34
C TRP A 53 -8.07 -3.72 17.76
N ALA A 54 -7.14 -2.91 18.27
CA ALA A 54 -6.57 -3.06 19.61
C ALA A 54 -7.62 -2.95 20.72
N VAL A 55 -8.60 -2.06 20.57
CA VAL A 55 -9.74 -1.93 21.50
C VAL A 55 -10.55 -3.21 21.55
N VAL A 56 -10.90 -3.79 20.39
CA VAL A 56 -11.67 -5.05 20.31
C VAL A 56 -10.90 -6.21 20.95
N HIS A 57 -9.58 -6.21 20.87
CA HIS A 57 -8.72 -7.26 21.42
C HIS A 57 -8.24 -6.97 22.86
N ASN A 58 -8.74 -5.90 23.49
CA ASN A 58 -8.37 -5.47 24.85
C ASN A 58 -6.86 -5.30 25.06
N LEU A 59 -6.15 -4.81 24.05
CA LEU A 59 -4.72 -4.56 24.14
C LEU A 59 -4.44 -3.21 24.81
N LYS A 60 -3.54 -3.22 25.78
CA LYS A 60 -3.00 -1.98 26.39
C LYS A 60 -1.87 -1.39 25.55
N ASP A 61 -1.02 -2.26 25.03
CA ASP A 61 0.15 -1.90 24.23
C ASP A 61 0.00 -2.50 22.82
N VAL A 62 0.30 -1.69 21.81
CA VAL A 62 0.29 -2.11 20.40
C VAL A 62 1.74 -2.20 19.93
N ASN A 63 2.20 -3.43 19.72
CA ASN A 63 3.53 -3.73 19.20
C ASN A 63 3.51 -3.93 17.67
N ARG A 64 4.67 -4.25 17.08
CA ARG A 64 4.81 -4.52 15.65
C ARG A 64 3.91 -5.66 15.17
N GLU A 65 3.83 -6.79 15.88
CA GLU A 65 2.97 -7.90 15.47
C GLU A 65 1.49 -7.50 15.46
N SER A 66 1.04 -6.74 16.46
CA SER A 66 -0.32 -6.20 16.54
C SER A 66 -0.68 -5.34 15.32
N VAL A 67 0.26 -4.51 14.85
CA VAL A 67 0.07 -3.70 13.63
C VAL A 67 -0.08 -4.61 12.40
N ILE A 68 0.78 -5.63 12.28
CA ILE A 68 0.75 -6.56 11.14
C ILE A 68 -0.59 -7.30 11.10
N GLU A 69 -1.03 -7.86 12.23
CA GLU A 69 -2.30 -8.57 12.35
C GLU A 69 -3.48 -7.65 12.05
N ALA A 70 -3.54 -6.47 12.66
CA ALA A 70 -4.60 -5.51 12.44
C ALA A 70 -4.70 -5.09 10.96
N LEU A 71 -3.58 -4.77 10.32
CA LEU A 71 -3.57 -4.32 8.92
C LEU A 71 -3.86 -5.46 7.92
N SER A 72 -3.53 -6.70 8.28
CA SER A 72 -3.87 -7.88 7.46
C SER A 72 -5.39 -8.01 7.25
N LEU A 73 -6.21 -7.69 8.26
CA LEU A 73 -7.67 -7.71 8.17
C LEU A 73 -8.20 -6.67 7.17
N TYR A 74 -7.47 -5.58 6.99
CA TYR A 74 -7.77 -4.56 5.99
C TYR A 74 -7.13 -4.83 4.62
N GLN A 75 -6.53 -6.01 4.44
CA GLN A 75 -5.84 -6.43 3.22
C GLN A 75 -4.76 -5.42 2.80
N ILE A 76 -4.03 -4.91 3.80
CA ILE A 76 -2.86 -4.07 3.57
C ILE A 76 -1.62 -4.94 3.78
N ASP A 77 -0.82 -5.06 2.73
CA ASP A 77 0.37 -5.91 2.74
C ASP A 77 1.56 -5.25 3.47
N THR A 78 2.72 -5.89 3.39
CA THR A 78 3.98 -5.40 3.99
C THR A 78 4.57 -4.17 3.29
N GLN A 79 4.18 -3.89 2.05
CA GLN A 79 4.60 -2.75 1.25
C GLN A 79 3.59 -1.59 1.32
N GLY A 80 2.50 -1.76 2.08
CA GLY A 80 1.43 -0.77 2.20
C GLY A 80 0.42 -0.81 1.05
N LEU A 81 0.51 -1.76 0.12
CA LEU A 81 -0.46 -1.93 -0.95
C LEU A 81 -1.77 -2.42 -0.37
N ASP A 82 -2.87 -1.79 -0.79
CA ASP A 82 -4.21 -2.25 -0.42
C ASP A 82 -4.82 -3.13 -1.51
N ARG A 83 -6.07 -3.55 -1.29
CA ARG A 83 -6.82 -4.40 -2.21
C ARG A 83 -6.84 -3.86 -3.65
N LEU A 84 -6.98 -2.55 -3.84
CA LEU A 84 -7.05 -1.98 -5.19
C LEU A 84 -5.68 -2.00 -5.86
N ASP A 85 -4.62 -1.64 -5.13
CA ASP A 85 -3.26 -1.72 -5.65
C ASP A 85 -2.91 -3.14 -6.11
N ILE A 86 -3.21 -4.13 -5.26
CA ILE A 86 -3.00 -5.55 -5.58
C ILE A 86 -3.87 -6.00 -6.76
N ALA A 87 -5.13 -5.54 -6.84
CA ALA A 87 -6.00 -5.84 -7.97
C ALA A 87 -5.45 -5.27 -9.29
N VAL A 88 -4.93 -4.04 -9.27
CA VAL A 88 -4.28 -3.40 -10.42
C VAL A 88 -3.06 -4.19 -10.87
N LEU A 89 -2.15 -4.55 -9.94
CA LEU A 89 -0.96 -5.33 -10.28
C LEU A 89 -1.33 -6.72 -10.82
N LYS A 90 -2.29 -7.40 -10.20
CA LYS A 90 -2.80 -8.71 -10.67
C LYS A 90 -3.42 -8.62 -12.05
N ALA A 91 -4.19 -7.57 -12.34
CA ALA A 91 -4.77 -7.37 -13.66
C ALA A 91 -3.67 -7.23 -14.72
N ILE A 92 -2.67 -6.38 -14.49
CA ILE A 92 -1.55 -6.18 -15.44
C ILE A 92 -0.78 -7.49 -15.64
N VAL A 93 -0.41 -8.17 -14.55
CA VAL A 93 0.44 -9.37 -14.59
C VAL A 93 -0.31 -10.58 -15.16
N ASN A 94 -1.49 -10.91 -14.63
CA ASN A 94 -2.19 -12.15 -14.99
C ASN A 94 -3.00 -12.01 -16.27
N GLN A 95 -3.62 -10.85 -16.53
CA GLN A 95 -4.54 -10.69 -17.65
C GLN A 95 -3.85 -10.15 -18.91
N PHE A 96 -2.79 -9.36 -18.73
CA PHE A 96 -2.05 -8.72 -19.83
C PHE A 96 -0.60 -9.18 -19.92
N ASN A 97 -0.21 -10.25 -19.20
CA ASN A 97 1.14 -10.81 -19.18
C ASN A 97 2.23 -9.76 -18.91
N GLY A 98 1.94 -8.82 -17.99
CA GLY A 98 2.82 -7.72 -17.64
C GLY A 98 2.56 -6.42 -18.40
N GLY A 99 1.64 -6.39 -19.37
CA GLY A 99 1.29 -5.19 -20.15
C GLY A 99 2.01 -5.10 -21.50
N PRO A 100 1.93 -3.96 -22.21
CA PRO A 100 1.29 -2.71 -21.80
C PRO A 100 -0.25 -2.78 -21.86
N VAL A 101 -0.92 -2.12 -20.90
CA VAL A 101 -2.38 -1.98 -20.87
C VAL A 101 -2.80 -0.50 -20.76
N GLY A 102 -3.83 -0.09 -21.52
CA GLY A 102 -4.39 1.26 -21.43
C GLY A 102 -5.17 1.50 -20.13
N LEU A 103 -5.22 2.75 -19.64
CA LEU A 103 -5.87 3.10 -18.36
C LEU A 103 -7.32 2.61 -18.30
N ASN A 104 -8.11 2.90 -19.33
CA ASN A 104 -9.54 2.58 -19.36
C ASN A 104 -9.78 1.07 -19.28
N ASN A 105 -8.97 0.27 -19.98
CA ASN A 105 -9.07 -1.19 -19.93
C ASN A 105 -8.66 -1.73 -18.56
N LEU A 106 -7.59 -1.18 -17.98
CA LEU A 106 -7.13 -1.56 -16.66
C LEU A 106 -8.18 -1.24 -15.58
N ALA A 107 -8.76 -0.04 -15.64
CA ALA A 107 -9.80 0.44 -14.73
C ALA A 107 -11.06 -0.43 -14.83
N ALA A 108 -11.52 -0.74 -16.05
CA ALA A 108 -12.64 -1.65 -16.28
C ALA A 108 -12.38 -3.06 -15.71
N MET A 109 -11.15 -3.57 -15.82
CA MET A 109 -10.78 -4.89 -15.27
C MET A 109 -10.82 -4.95 -13.75
N VAL A 110 -10.56 -3.84 -13.05
CA VAL A 110 -10.60 -3.78 -11.58
C VAL A 110 -11.92 -3.23 -11.03
N GLY A 111 -12.85 -2.83 -11.91
CA GLY A 111 -14.15 -2.30 -11.53
C GLY A 111 -14.09 -0.90 -10.91
N GLU A 112 -13.13 -0.09 -11.32
CA GLU A 112 -12.93 1.28 -10.82
C GLU A 112 -12.98 2.31 -11.96
N GLU A 113 -13.16 3.58 -11.59
CA GLU A 113 -12.99 4.69 -12.53
C GLU A 113 -11.52 4.87 -12.92
N ALA A 114 -11.28 5.26 -14.18
CA ALA A 114 -9.94 5.51 -14.71
C ALA A 114 -9.18 6.54 -13.87
N GLU A 115 -9.85 7.62 -13.48
CA GLU A 115 -9.29 8.66 -12.62
C GLU A 115 -8.89 8.13 -11.25
N THR A 116 -9.66 7.21 -10.66
CA THR A 116 -9.32 6.58 -9.38
C THR A 116 -8.02 5.79 -9.49
N VAL A 117 -7.87 4.96 -10.51
CA VAL A 117 -6.64 4.18 -10.72
C VAL A 117 -5.43 5.11 -10.91
N GLU A 118 -5.58 6.15 -11.73
CA GLU A 118 -4.51 7.10 -12.06
C GLU A 118 -4.11 8.00 -10.88
N THR A 119 -5.07 8.46 -10.09
CA THR A 119 -4.81 9.47 -9.04
C THR A 119 -4.58 8.85 -7.66
N VAL A 120 -5.09 7.65 -7.40
CA VAL A 120 -5.00 6.99 -6.09
C VAL A 120 -3.92 5.90 -6.06
N CYS A 121 -3.87 5.05 -7.08
CA CYS A 121 -2.99 3.87 -7.07
C CYS A 121 -1.65 4.10 -7.76
N GLU A 122 -1.69 4.60 -9.00
CA GLU A 122 -0.48 4.80 -9.81
C GLU A 122 0.62 5.62 -9.11
N PRO A 123 0.34 6.71 -8.37
CA PRO A 123 1.41 7.52 -7.79
C PRO A 123 2.32 6.72 -6.86
N TYR A 124 1.76 5.82 -6.06
CA TYR A 124 2.54 4.97 -5.17
C TYR A 124 3.17 3.79 -5.91
N LEU A 125 2.40 3.10 -6.76
CA LEU A 125 2.91 1.96 -7.54
C LEU A 125 4.08 2.35 -8.45
N VAL A 126 4.04 3.54 -9.05
CA VAL A 126 5.12 4.07 -9.88
C VAL A 126 6.33 4.44 -9.01
N ARG A 127 6.11 5.14 -7.90
CA ARG A 127 7.20 5.58 -7.01
C ARG A 127 7.96 4.40 -6.41
N GLU A 128 7.25 3.38 -5.96
CA GLU A 128 7.85 2.17 -5.41
C GLU A 128 8.37 1.23 -6.50
N GLY A 129 8.20 1.57 -7.79
CA GLY A 129 8.74 0.79 -8.90
C GLY A 129 8.03 -0.53 -9.14
N PHE A 130 6.74 -0.65 -8.78
CA PHE A 130 5.88 -1.78 -9.18
C PHE A 130 5.29 -1.60 -10.58
N LEU A 131 5.11 -0.35 -11.02
CA LEU A 131 4.44 -0.01 -12.26
C LEU A 131 5.23 1.04 -13.04
N ILE A 132 5.34 0.85 -14.35
CA ILE A 132 5.91 1.86 -15.27
C ILE A 132 4.81 2.36 -16.19
N ARG A 133 4.75 3.69 -16.36
CA ARG A 133 3.93 4.34 -17.38
C ARG A 133 4.73 4.47 -18.66
N THR A 134 4.19 3.93 -19.76
CA THR A 134 4.76 4.06 -21.09
C THR A 134 3.74 4.75 -22.02
N PRO A 135 4.16 5.29 -23.18
CA PRO A 135 3.22 5.81 -24.17
C PRO A 135 2.19 4.78 -24.66
N LYS A 136 2.52 3.48 -24.58
CA LYS A 136 1.64 2.38 -24.99
C LYS A 136 0.70 1.90 -23.88
N GLY A 137 0.92 2.31 -22.62
CA GLY A 137 0.15 1.85 -21.48
C GLY A 137 1.00 1.56 -20.24
N ARG A 138 0.38 0.93 -19.25
CA ARG A 138 0.97 0.55 -17.96
C ARG A 138 1.61 -0.82 -18.07
N VAL A 139 2.80 -0.96 -17.51
CA VAL A 139 3.59 -2.19 -17.51
C VAL A 139 3.97 -2.54 -16.07
N ALA A 140 3.84 -3.81 -15.69
CA ALA A 140 4.29 -4.31 -14.40
C ALA A 140 5.80 -4.60 -14.47
N THR A 141 6.54 -4.10 -13.49
CA THR A 141 7.99 -4.35 -13.37
C THR A 141 8.26 -5.71 -12.78
N GLU A 142 9.50 -6.18 -12.86
CA GLU A 142 9.92 -7.40 -12.16
C GLU A 142 9.56 -7.40 -10.67
N LYS A 143 9.68 -6.25 -10.00
CA LYS A 143 9.27 -6.08 -8.59
C LYS A 143 7.82 -6.45 -8.35
N ALA A 144 6.90 -6.09 -9.26
CA ALA A 144 5.49 -6.47 -9.15
C ALA A 144 5.26 -7.96 -9.32
N TRP A 145 5.95 -8.61 -10.27
CA TRP A 145 5.88 -10.07 -10.43
C TRP A 145 6.35 -10.79 -9.17
N GLN A 146 7.54 -10.45 -8.68
CA GLN A 146 8.12 -11.03 -7.47
C GLN A 146 7.21 -10.82 -6.25
N HIS A 147 6.65 -9.63 -6.11
CA HIS A 147 5.74 -9.30 -5.02
C HIS A 147 4.44 -10.12 -5.06
N LEU A 148 3.92 -10.42 -6.26
CA LEU A 148 2.77 -11.32 -6.44
C LEU A 148 3.14 -12.81 -6.33
N GLY A 149 4.40 -13.15 -6.06
CA GLY A 149 4.89 -14.52 -5.97
C GLY A 149 5.05 -15.21 -7.33
N LEU A 150 5.20 -14.44 -8.40
CA LEU A 150 5.30 -14.93 -9.78
C LEU A 150 6.69 -14.66 -10.37
N LYS A 151 7.11 -15.49 -11.33
CA LYS A 151 8.35 -15.28 -12.07
C LYS A 151 8.07 -14.40 -13.30
N ALA A 152 8.79 -13.29 -13.42
CA ALA A 152 8.70 -12.44 -14.60
C ALA A 152 9.25 -13.16 -15.86
N PRO A 153 8.64 -12.96 -17.03
CA PRO A 153 9.24 -13.35 -18.32
C PRO A 153 10.61 -12.68 -18.54
N ASP A 154 11.52 -13.35 -19.26
CA ASP A 154 12.92 -12.91 -19.46
C ASP A 154 13.06 -11.52 -20.12
N ASN A 155 11.98 -10.96 -20.68
CA ASN A 155 11.93 -9.67 -21.36
C ASN A 155 11.32 -8.53 -20.53
N VAL A 156 10.91 -8.78 -19.28
CA VAL A 156 10.44 -7.73 -18.38
C VAL A 156 11.65 -7.02 -17.77
N ARG A 157 11.70 -5.69 -17.91
CA ARG A 157 12.72 -4.82 -17.31
C ARG A 157 12.17 -4.13 -16.06
#